data_AF-K2FBI3-F1
#
_entry.id   AF-K2FBI3-F1
#
_cell.length_a   1.000
_cell.length_b   1.000
_cell.length_c   1.000
_cell.angle_alpha   90.00
_cell.angle_beta   90.00
_cell.angle_gamma   90.00
#
_symmetry.space_group_name_H-M   'P 1'
#
loop_
_entity.id
_entity.type
_entity.pdbx_description
1 polymer ?
#
loop_
_entity_poly.entity_id
_entity_poly.type
_entity_poly.pdbx_seq_one_letter_code
_entity_poly.pdbx_strand_id
1 'polypeptide(L)'
;MVSAYFKKYISYFLIIAVAIILIIFDAFIYLPKPSHGFGMSPSWNYLMEKKTYEIIKTQNVKNFNIVNHIYDNLSMVIKFHLKKDGVKMNYEDYYHNDYLYVISKNADVFKDPAYELNTFVPNKLIKSWKLNEVYNLYLFKRVQK
;
A
#
# COMPACT_ATOMS: atom_id res chain seq x y z
N MET A 1 11.36 -50.19 -44.95
CA MET A 1 12.39 -49.89 -43.93
C MET A 1 12.60 -48.38 -43.85
N VAL A 2 11.76 -47.66 -43.10
CA VAL A 2 11.96 -46.23 -42.83
C VAL A 2 11.57 -45.98 -41.37
N SER A 3 12.34 -46.51 -40.42
CA SER A 3 12.05 -46.29 -38.98
C SER A 3 13.31 -46.37 -38.08
N ALA A 4 14.49 -46.07 -38.62
CA ALA A 4 15.73 -46.11 -37.85
C ALA A 4 16.59 -44.84 -37.94
N TYR A 5 16.25 -43.87 -38.81
CA TYR A 5 17.10 -42.71 -39.09
C TYR A 5 16.87 -41.47 -38.21
N PHE A 6 15.85 -41.48 -37.34
CA PHE A 6 15.59 -40.37 -36.40
C PHE A 6 16.12 -40.63 -34.98
N LYS A 7 17.13 -41.50 -34.82
CA LYS A 7 17.81 -41.62 -33.54
C LYS A 7 18.93 -40.58 -33.44
N LYS A 8 18.71 -39.64 -32.52
CA LYS A 8 19.71 -39.07 -31.59
C LYS A 8 20.35 -37.72 -31.97
N TYR A 9 19.64 -36.62 -31.73
CA TYR A 9 20.27 -35.30 -31.46
C TYR A 9 19.59 -34.49 -30.35
N ILE A 10 18.65 -35.07 -29.62
CA ILE A 10 18.08 -34.41 -28.45
C ILE A 10 18.87 -34.89 -27.24
N SER A 11 19.77 -34.02 -26.77
CA SER A 11 20.49 -34.21 -25.51
C SER A 11 19.49 -34.16 -24.34
N TYR A 12 19.67 -34.98 -23.32
CA TYR A 12 18.91 -34.85 -22.06
C TYR A 12 19.01 -33.43 -21.47
N PHE A 13 20.14 -32.76 -21.69
CA PHE A 13 20.32 -31.36 -21.32
C PHE A 13 19.32 -30.43 -22.04
N LEU A 14 19.10 -30.65 -23.34
CA LEU A 14 18.13 -29.88 -24.13
C LEU A 14 16.70 -30.11 -23.61
N ILE A 15 16.35 -31.36 -23.28
CA ILE A 15 15.02 -31.69 -22.73
C ILE A 15 14.80 -30.99 -21.40
N ILE A 16 15.79 -31.05 -20.49
CA ILE A 16 15.71 -30.42 -19.18
C ILE A 16 15.62 -28.89 -19.31
N ALA A 17 16.43 -28.28 -20.19
CA ALA A 17 16.40 -26.85 -20.43
C ALA A 17 15.03 -26.40 -20.95
N VAL A 18 14.46 -27.11 -21.93
CA VAL A 18 13.12 -26.83 -22.47
C VAL A 18 12.05 -27.00 -21.39
N ALA A 19 12.13 -28.06 -20.59
CA ALA A 19 11.17 -28.28 -19.49
C ALA A 19 11.22 -27.15 -18.44
N ILE A 20 12.40 -26.69 -18.04
CA ILE A 20 12.55 -25.57 -17.10
C ILE A 20 11.98 -24.29 -17.70
N ILE A 21 12.27 -23.98 -18.97
CA ILE A 21 11.74 -22.79 -19.65
C ILE A 21 10.21 -22.83 -19.69
N LEU A 22 9.63 -23.99 -20.02
CA LEU A 22 8.17 -24.17 -20.04
C LEU A 22 7.56 -24.00 -18.65
N ILE A 23 8.19 -24.52 -17.59
CA ILE A 23 7.74 -24.33 -16.21
C ILE A 23 7.80 -22.86 -15.80
N ILE A 24 8.88 -22.14 -16.16
CA ILE A 24 9.01 -20.71 -15.89
C ILE A 24 7.92 -19.92 -16.63
N PHE A 25 7.67 -20.22 -17.90
CA PHE A 25 6.61 -19.58 -18.68
C PHE A 25 5.21 -19.84 -18.10
N ASP A 26 4.93 -21.09 -17.77
CA ASP A 26 3.67 -21.50 -17.13
C ASP A 26 3.46 -20.76 -15.81
N ALA A 27 4.52 -20.72 -14.98
CA ALA A 27 4.52 -19.93 -13.75
C ALA A 27 4.23 -18.45 -14.00
N PHE A 28 4.86 -17.81 -14.99
CA PHE A 28 4.61 -16.39 -15.30
C PHE A 28 3.19 -16.11 -15.82
N ILE A 29 2.54 -17.07 -16.48
CA ILE A 29 1.19 -16.92 -17.03
C ILE A 29 0.12 -17.20 -15.96
N TYR A 30 0.30 -18.28 -15.19
CA TYR A 30 -0.76 -18.81 -14.33
C TYR A 30 -0.60 -18.50 -12.84
N LEU A 31 0.60 -18.16 -12.35
CA LEU A 31 0.72 -17.66 -10.97
C LEU A 31 0.24 -16.20 -10.94
N PRO A 32 -0.88 -15.91 -10.25
CA PRO A 32 -1.33 -14.53 -10.12
C PRO A 32 -0.27 -13.74 -9.37
N LYS A 33 0.09 -12.57 -9.90
CA LYS A 33 0.96 -11.65 -9.16
C LYS A 33 0.29 -11.32 -7.83
N PRO A 34 1.01 -11.37 -6.71
CA PRO A 34 0.43 -11.00 -5.42
C PRO A 34 -0.13 -9.59 -5.52
N SER A 35 -1.44 -9.47 -5.37
CA SER A 35 -2.16 -8.19 -5.49
C SER A 35 -2.15 -7.42 -4.17
N HIS A 36 -1.94 -8.10 -3.05
CA HIS A 36 -1.84 -7.52 -1.71
C HIS A 36 -1.03 -8.46 -0.79
N GLY A 37 -0.56 -7.95 0.36
CA GLY A 37 0.09 -8.78 1.38
C GLY A 37 -0.89 -9.73 2.08
N PHE A 38 -0.38 -10.76 2.75
CA PHE A 38 -1.20 -11.61 3.63
C PHE A 38 -1.84 -10.75 4.73
N GLY A 39 -3.17 -10.86 4.91
CA GLY A 39 -3.93 -10.06 5.89
C GLY A 39 -4.30 -8.64 5.45
N MET A 40 -3.88 -8.18 4.26
CA MET A 40 -4.34 -6.90 3.72
C MET A 40 -5.75 -7.00 3.14
N SER A 41 -6.52 -5.93 3.27
CA SER A 41 -7.85 -5.83 2.64
C SER A 41 -7.75 -6.03 1.12
N PRO A 42 -8.66 -6.79 0.48
CA PRO A 42 -8.67 -6.98 -0.97
C PRO A 42 -8.74 -5.68 -1.77
N SER A 43 -9.34 -4.64 -1.20
CA SER A 43 -9.44 -3.30 -1.80
C SER A 43 -8.28 -2.39 -1.42
N TRP A 44 -7.21 -2.91 -0.82
CA TRP A 44 -6.02 -2.15 -0.45
C TRP A 44 -4.76 -2.87 -0.93
N ASN A 45 -4.05 -2.23 -1.87
CA ASN A 45 -2.86 -2.79 -2.49
C ASN A 45 -1.75 -1.74 -2.60
N TYR A 46 -0.61 -2.17 -3.11
CA TYR A 46 0.55 -1.29 -3.32
C TYR A 46 0.21 -0.04 -4.16
N LEU A 47 -0.66 -0.15 -5.17
CA LEU A 47 -1.05 1.01 -5.97
C LEU A 47 -1.85 2.04 -5.14
N MET A 48 -2.63 1.58 -4.16
CA MET A 48 -3.33 2.46 -3.22
C MET A 48 -2.37 3.13 -2.23
N GLU A 49 -1.38 2.39 -1.72
CA GLU A 49 -0.31 2.95 -0.89
C GLU A 49 0.44 4.06 -1.66
N LYS A 50 0.86 3.77 -2.89
CA LYS A 50 1.53 4.73 -3.78
C LYS A 50 0.65 5.94 -4.08
N LYS A 51 -0.63 5.73 -4.43
CA LYS A 51 -1.57 6.82 -4.71
C LYS A 51 -1.74 7.74 -3.50
N THR A 52 -1.89 7.16 -2.31
CA THR A 52 -2.08 7.92 -1.06
C THR A 52 -0.84 8.73 -0.71
N TYR A 53 0.33 8.09 -0.83
CA TYR A 53 1.63 8.73 -0.69
C TYR A 53 1.78 9.97 -1.60
N GLU A 54 1.50 9.84 -2.90
CA GLU A 54 1.61 10.95 -3.86
C GLU A 54 0.64 12.09 -3.52
N ILE A 55 -0.59 11.77 -3.11
CA ILE A 55 -1.56 12.80 -2.67
C ILE A 55 -1.00 13.58 -1.48
N ILE A 56 -0.50 12.91 -0.44
CA ILE A 56 0.03 13.56 0.76
C ILE A 56 1.23 14.44 0.42
N LYS A 57 2.17 13.91 -0.38
CA LYS A 57 3.37 14.63 -0.80
C LYS A 57 3.05 15.95 -1.51
N THR A 58 2.01 15.98 -2.34
CA THR A 58 1.63 17.18 -3.09
C THR A 58 0.95 18.27 -2.27
N GLN A 59 0.49 17.99 -1.05
CA GLN A 59 -0.21 19.00 -0.24
C GLN A 59 0.73 19.98 0.49
N ASN A 60 2.03 19.70 0.53
CA ASN A 60 3.06 20.53 1.21
C ASN A 60 2.67 20.95 2.66
N VAL A 61 1.93 20.08 3.35
CA VAL A 61 1.54 20.26 4.75
C VAL A 61 2.74 19.95 5.64
N LYS A 62 2.92 20.73 6.71
CA LYS A 62 3.95 20.49 7.73
C LYS A 62 3.32 20.00 9.02
N ASN A 63 4.11 19.35 9.89
CA ASN A 63 3.66 18.86 11.20
C ASN A 63 2.41 17.98 11.10
N PHE A 64 2.49 16.92 10.30
CA PHE A 64 1.38 15.99 10.12
C PHE A 64 1.76 14.57 10.53
N ASN A 65 0.74 13.78 10.85
CA ASN A 65 0.86 12.34 10.99
C ASN A 65 -0.17 11.63 10.10
N ILE A 66 -0.04 10.31 9.96
CA ILE A 66 -0.87 9.49 9.07
C ILE A 66 -1.38 8.28 9.86
N VAL A 67 -2.68 8.03 9.73
CA VAL A 67 -3.40 6.92 10.35
C VAL A 67 -4.07 6.08 9.25
N ASN A 68 -3.95 4.76 9.34
CA ASN A 68 -4.53 3.82 8.37
C ASN A 68 -5.44 2.80 9.04
N HIS A 69 -6.76 3.00 8.97
CA HIS A 69 -7.77 2.13 9.58
C HIS A 69 -8.05 0.84 8.80
N ILE A 70 -7.17 0.45 7.88
CA ILE A 70 -7.34 -0.75 7.06
C ILE A 70 -6.67 -1.96 7.70
N TYR A 71 -5.50 -1.77 8.34
CA TYR A 71 -4.77 -2.86 8.99
C TYR A 71 -3.98 -2.35 10.21
N ASP A 72 -2.86 -1.66 9.98
CA ASP A 72 -1.99 -1.10 11.01
C ASP A 72 -2.16 0.41 10.99
N ASN A 73 -2.76 0.94 12.06
CA ASN A 73 -3.02 2.36 12.24
C ASN A 73 -1.75 3.21 12.01
N LEU A 74 -0.56 2.63 12.15
CA LEU A 74 0.71 3.33 12.02
C LEU A 74 1.04 3.78 10.59
N SER A 75 0.44 3.23 9.53
CA SER A 75 0.69 3.65 8.13
C SER A 75 2.17 3.57 7.68
N MET A 76 2.89 2.54 8.11
CA MET A 76 4.36 2.45 7.97
C MET A 76 4.86 2.54 6.52
N VAL A 77 4.15 1.95 5.56
CA VAL A 77 4.55 1.95 4.14
C VAL A 77 4.57 3.38 3.56
N ILE A 78 3.49 4.14 3.78
CA ILE A 78 3.39 5.53 3.31
C ILE A 78 4.45 6.40 3.98
N LYS A 79 4.60 6.24 5.30
CA LYS A 79 5.60 6.94 6.11
C LYS A 79 7.03 6.69 5.60
N PHE A 80 7.33 5.44 5.26
CA PHE A 80 8.62 5.05 4.68
C PHE A 80 8.87 5.76 3.35
N HIS A 81 7.89 5.78 2.43
CA HIS A 81 8.05 6.48 1.14
C HIS A 81 8.25 7.99 1.32
N LEU A 82 7.51 8.63 2.24
CA LEU A 82 7.71 10.03 2.58
C LEU A 82 9.11 10.29 3.14
N LYS A 83 9.61 9.41 4.02
CA LYS A 83 10.96 9.50 4.58
C LYS A 83 12.02 9.41 3.50
N LYS A 84 11.87 8.44 2.60
CA LYS A 84 12.78 8.20 1.47
C LYS A 84 12.90 9.44 0.57
N ASP A 85 11.80 10.17 0.40
CA ASP A 85 11.73 11.37 -0.43
C ASP A 85 12.01 12.67 0.36
N GLY A 86 12.56 12.56 1.58
CA GLY A 86 13.09 13.69 2.35
C GLY A 86 12.03 14.48 3.13
N VAL A 87 10.80 13.99 3.22
CA VAL A 87 9.76 14.63 4.03
C VAL A 87 10.09 14.44 5.51
N LYS A 88 10.32 15.56 6.21
CA LYS A 88 10.54 15.56 7.66
C LYS A 88 9.21 15.53 8.39
N MET A 89 8.89 14.41 9.01
CA MET A 89 7.72 14.28 9.89
C MET A 89 8.11 13.59 11.20
N ASN A 90 7.39 13.89 12.27
CA ASN A 90 7.53 13.17 13.53
C ASN A 90 6.61 11.95 13.49
N TYR A 91 7.17 10.78 13.17
CA TYR A 91 6.41 9.57 12.87
C TYR A 91 5.70 8.97 14.09
N GLU A 92 6.21 9.26 15.28
CA GLU A 92 5.77 8.69 16.56
C GLU A 92 4.89 9.67 17.35
N ASP A 93 4.96 10.96 17.04
CA ASP A 93 4.22 12.00 17.75
C ASP A 93 2.87 12.29 17.06
N TYR A 94 1.82 11.70 17.63
CA TYR A 94 0.42 11.96 17.28
C TYR A 94 -0.23 13.01 18.19
N TYR A 95 0.51 13.57 19.15
CA TYR A 95 0.00 14.53 20.12
C TYR A 95 0.22 15.96 19.65
N HIS A 96 1.42 16.27 19.12
CA HIS A 96 1.82 17.63 18.78
C HIS A 96 1.71 17.97 17.29
N ASN A 97 1.19 17.08 16.45
CA ASN A 97 0.94 17.39 15.05
C ASN A 97 -0.25 18.35 14.87
N ASP A 98 -0.13 19.24 13.89
CA ASP A 98 -1.15 20.22 13.51
C ASP A 98 -2.21 19.61 12.57
N TYR A 99 -1.81 18.58 11.82
CA TYR A 99 -2.62 17.91 10.81
C TYR A 99 -2.59 16.39 10.95
N LEU A 100 -3.70 15.74 10.60
CA LEU A 100 -3.81 14.28 10.61
C LEU A 100 -4.43 13.80 9.31
N TYR A 101 -3.70 12.96 8.59
CA TYR A 101 -4.24 12.19 7.48
C TYR A 101 -4.84 10.89 8.00
N VAL A 102 -6.08 10.58 7.63
CA VAL A 102 -6.75 9.34 8.03
C VAL A 102 -7.26 8.62 6.80
N ILE A 103 -6.83 7.37 6.62
CA ILE A 103 -7.34 6.48 5.57
C ILE A 103 -8.43 5.62 6.20
N SER A 104 -9.65 5.74 5.69
CA SER A 104 -10.79 5.00 6.24
C SER A 104 -11.88 4.74 5.20
N LYS A 105 -12.68 3.71 5.46
CA LYS A 105 -13.92 3.44 4.74
C LYS A 105 -15.10 4.28 5.26
N ASN A 106 -15.01 4.78 6.48
CA ASN A 106 -16.08 5.55 7.13
C ASN A 106 -15.74 7.05 7.12
N ALA A 107 -16.73 7.91 6.89
CA ALA A 107 -16.57 9.35 7.01
C ALA A 107 -16.46 9.79 8.48
N ASP A 108 -17.13 9.09 9.40
CA ASP A 108 -17.10 9.35 10.84
C ASP A 108 -15.87 8.67 11.49
N VAL A 109 -14.67 9.02 11.03
CA VAL A 109 -13.44 8.32 11.43
C VAL A 109 -13.19 8.34 12.94
N PHE A 110 -13.57 9.42 13.63
CA PHE A 110 -13.34 9.61 15.08
C PHE A 110 -14.32 8.86 15.99
N LYS A 111 -15.27 8.08 15.45
CA LYS A 111 -16.07 7.15 16.26
C LYS A 111 -15.31 5.87 16.63
N ASP A 112 -14.19 5.63 15.95
CA ASP A 112 -13.28 4.52 16.22
C ASP A 112 -12.43 4.81 17.47
N PRO A 113 -12.31 3.87 18.43
CA PRO A 113 -11.56 4.07 19.67
C PRO A 113 -10.02 4.10 19.49
N ALA A 114 -9.49 4.16 18.27
CA ALA A 114 -8.07 4.28 18.00
C ALA A 114 -7.42 5.45 18.77
N TYR A 115 -6.30 5.17 19.45
CA TYR A 115 -5.59 6.12 20.30
C TYR A 115 -5.19 7.38 19.51
N GLU A 116 -4.64 7.21 18.30
CA GLU A 116 -4.17 8.28 17.42
C GLU A 116 -5.28 9.24 16.99
N LEU A 117 -6.53 8.76 16.95
CA LEU A 117 -7.69 9.58 16.63
C LEU A 117 -8.21 10.31 17.87
N ASN A 118 -8.29 9.61 18.99
CA ASN A 118 -8.77 10.19 20.25
C ASN A 118 -7.89 11.35 20.71
N THR A 119 -6.57 11.27 20.53
CA THR A 119 -5.64 12.36 20.86
C THR A 119 -5.75 13.56 19.91
N PHE A 120 -6.46 13.42 18.79
CA PHE A 120 -6.59 14.46 17.76
C PHE A 120 -7.94 15.18 17.81
N VAL A 121 -8.77 14.96 18.83
CA VAL A 121 -9.99 15.73 19.09
C VAL A 121 -9.65 16.91 20.04
N PRO A 122 -10.16 18.13 19.80
CA PRO A 122 -11.04 18.56 18.72
C PRO A 122 -10.30 18.86 17.40
N ASN A 123 -10.94 18.51 16.29
CA ASN A 123 -10.42 18.74 14.94
C ASN A 123 -11.51 19.23 13.97
N LYS A 124 -11.05 19.63 12.78
CA LYS A 124 -11.89 20.04 11.66
C LYS A 124 -11.43 19.35 10.39
N LEU A 125 -12.35 18.75 9.64
CA LEU A 125 -12.08 18.23 8.30
C LEU A 125 -11.75 19.40 7.35
N ILE A 126 -10.59 19.31 6.69
CA ILE A 126 -10.12 20.30 5.73
C ILE A 126 -10.39 19.84 4.30
N LYS A 127 -10.09 18.57 4.02
CA LYS A 127 -10.19 18.02 2.66
C LYS A 127 -10.32 16.50 2.69
N SER A 128 -10.90 15.94 1.64
CA SER A 128 -10.98 14.50 1.42
C SER A 128 -10.68 14.15 -0.03
N TRP A 129 -10.22 12.91 -0.25
CA TRP A 129 -9.94 12.35 -1.57
C TRP A 129 -10.45 10.91 -1.64
N LYS A 130 -11.12 10.58 -2.73
CA LYS A 130 -11.50 9.20 -3.03
C LYS A 130 -10.26 8.41 -3.47
N LEU A 131 -9.87 7.40 -2.69
CA LEU A 131 -8.76 6.51 -3.04
C LEU A 131 -9.26 5.41 -3.99
N ASN A 132 -10.38 4.78 -3.65
CA ASN A 132 -11.11 3.84 -4.49
C ASN A 132 -12.60 3.79 -4.07
N GLU A 133 -13.34 2.78 -4.52
CA GLU A 133 -14.77 2.62 -4.20
C GLU A 133 -15.06 2.36 -2.71
N VAL A 134 -14.05 1.95 -1.93
CA VAL A 134 -14.21 1.57 -0.51
C VAL A 134 -13.57 2.59 0.43
N TYR A 135 -12.41 3.14 0.06
CA TYR A 135 -11.57 3.94 0.94
C TYR A 135 -11.42 5.38 0.47
N ASN A 136 -11.37 6.27 1.45
CA ASN A 136 -11.07 7.67 1.29
C ASN A 136 -9.86 8.06 2.15
N LEU A 137 -9.15 9.09 1.70
CA LEU A 137 -8.17 9.82 2.50
C LEU A 137 -8.83 11.09 3.01
N TYR A 138 -8.74 11.34 4.32
CA TYR A 138 -9.26 12.54 4.97
C TYR A 138 -8.09 13.31 5.57
N LEU A 139 -8.11 14.63 5.45
CA LEU A 139 -7.16 15.53 6.09
C LEU A 139 -7.89 16.38 7.12
N PHE A 140 -7.49 16.23 8.38
CA PHE A 140 -8.00 17.00 9.50
C PHE A 140 -6.95 17.99 9.99
N LYS A 141 -7.42 19.11 10.54
CA LYS A 141 -6.61 20.10 11.26
C LYS A 141 -7.08 20.15 12.70
N ARG A 142 -6.13 20.18 13.65
CA ARG A 142 -6.43 20.38 15.07
C ARG A 142 -7.01 21.78 15.30
N VAL A 143 -8.06 21.89 16.10
CA VAL A 143 -8.76 23.17 16.35
C VAL A 143 -8.24 23.88 17.60
N GLN A 144 -7.84 23.13 18.64
CA GLN A 144 -7.23 23.65 19.86
C GLN A 144 -6.15 22.68 20.37
N LYS A 145 -5.09 23.23 20.98
CA LYS A 145 -4.10 22.47 21.76
C LYS A 145 -4.52 22.43 23.22
#